data_AF-A0A7S1SJB4-F1
#
_entry.id   AF-A0A7S1SJB4-F1
#
_cell.length_a   1.000
_cell.length_b   1.000
_cell.length_c   1.000
_cell.angle_alpha   90.00
_cell.angle_beta   90.00
_cell.angle_gamma   90.00
#
_symmetry.space_group_name_H-M   'P 1'
#
loop_
_entity.id
_entity.type
_entity.pdbx_description
1 polymer ?
#
loop_
_entity_poly.entity_id
_entity_poly.type
_entity_poly.pdbx_seq_one_letter_code
_entity_poly.pdbx_strand_id
1 'polypeptide(L)'
;MRLMATGAARVAAWNPLGMPARELRLEHSLPTGQSFRWRQTSADPVEFTGVVGRRLVQLRQSPDDVLYRVLARGSGEKSANDAVALEDYFQKPVVLSKLSALWCSRDERYSQIHPYVMGARMLRQDPVECLFSFICSSNNHISRIQGMVDRLASRYGDPLHLPDDPDAQFFAFPTLEQLSAASEEAL
;
A
#
# COMPACT_ATOMS: atom_id res chain seq x y z
N MET A 1 -6.82 19.14 33.84
CA MET A 1 -8.04 18.37 33.57
C MET A 1 -7.60 16.97 33.16
N ARG A 2 -7.75 15.98 34.06
CA ARG A 2 -7.29 14.60 33.87
C ARG A 2 -8.23 13.90 32.89
N LEU A 3 -7.74 13.51 31.72
CA LEU A 3 -8.45 12.51 30.90
C LEU A 3 -8.22 11.14 31.55
N MET A 4 -9.32 10.60 32.08
CA MET A 4 -9.39 9.23 32.53
C MET A 4 -9.24 8.30 31.33
N ALA A 5 -8.45 7.25 31.51
CA ALA A 5 -8.27 6.17 30.56
C ALA A 5 -9.61 5.46 30.33
N THR A 6 -10.22 5.71 29.18
CA THR A 6 -11.25 4.85 28.59
C THR A 6 -10.57 3.68 27.89
N GLY A 7 -11.15 2.48 28.04
CA GLY A 7 -10.53 1.19 27.78
C GLY A 7 -9.74 1.09 26.48
N ALA A 8 -8.47 0.69 26.59
CA ALA A 8 -7.60 0.43 25.45
C ALA A 8 -8.16 -0.73 24.61
N ALA A 9 -8.78 -0.38 23.49
CA ALA A 9 -9.07 -1.33 22.42
C ALA A 9 -7.74 -1.89 21.87
N ARG A 10 -7.76 -3.18 21.51
CA ARG A 10 -6.57 -3.93 21.13
C ARG A 10 -6.07 -3.46 19.77
N VAL A 11 -5.04 -2.62 19.78
CA VAL A 11 -4.24 -2.30 18.61
C VAL A 11 -3.81 -3.60 17.91
N ALA A 12 -4.11 -3.72 16.61
CA ALA A 12 -3.73 -4.90 15.83
C ALA A 12 -2.21 -5.16 15.95
N ALA A 13 -1.85 -6.41 16.28
CA ALA A 13 -0.46 -6.80 16.46
C ALA A 13 0.30 -6.72 15.12
N TRP A 14 1.58 -6.37 15.21
CA TRP A 14 2.50 -6.44 14.07
C TRP A 14 2.84 -7.89 13.74
N ASN A 15 2.80 -8.22 12.45
CA ASN A 15 3.13 -9.53 11.93
C ASN A 15 4.32 -9.39 10.96
N PRO A 16 5.26 -10.35 10.96
CA PRO A 16 6.36 -10.35 9.99
C PRO A 16 5.84 -10.64 8.59
N LEU A 17 6.28 -9.88 7.59
CA LEU A 17 6.05 -10.20 6.18
C LEU A 17 7.12 -11.18 5.66
N GLY A 18 8.26 -11.31 6.36
CA GLY A 18 9.37 -12.16 5.93
C GLY A 18 10.07 -11.64 4.67
N MET A 19 10.19 -10.32 4.55
CA MET A 19 10.81 -9.61 3.43
C MET A 19 11.88 -8.65 3.95
N PRO A 20 13.16 -9.09 4.02
CA PRO A 20 14.27 -8.23 4.46
C PRO A 20 14.53 -7.09 3.46
N ALA A 21 15.35 -6.12 3.85
CA ALA A 21 15.63 -4.92 3.05
C ALA A 21 16.16 -5.19 1.61
N ARG A 22 16.83 -6.33 1.37
CA ARG A 22 17.26 -6.74 0.02
C ARG A 22 16.11 -7.19 -0.89
N GLU A 23 15.00 -7.59 -0.29
CA GLU A 23 13.79 -8.05 -0.97
C GLU A 23 12.71 -6.97 -1.04
N LEU A 24 12.58 -6.12 -0.01
CA LEU A 24 11.62 -5.03 0.04
C LEU A 24 12.12 -3.86 0.89
N ARG A 25 12.22 -2.67 0.28
CA ARG A 25 12.31 -1.39 0.99
C ARG A 25 11.06 -0.57 0.70
N LEU A 26 10.36 -0.14 1.75
CA LEU A 26 9.10 0.60 1.63
C LEU A 26 9.29 1.91 0.85
N GLU A 27 10.32 2.68 1.19
CA GLU A 27 10.61 3.99 0.55
C GLU A 27 11.00 3.86 -0.92
N HIS A 28 11.54 2.71 -1.32
CA HIS A 28 11.94 2.45 -2.70
C HIS A 28 10.83 1.81 -3.54
N SER A 29 9.70 1.44 -2.92
CA SER A 29 8.62 0.72 -3.61
C SER A 29 7.31 1.52 -3.60
N LEU A 30 6.94 2.13 -2.47
CA LEU A 30 5.61 2.73 -2.28
C LEU A 30 5.46 4.13 -2.88
N PRO A 31 6.33 5.13 -2.61
CA PRO A 31 6.16 6.49 -3.13
C PRO A 31 6.79 6.68 -4.53
N THR A 32 6.75 5.65 -5.38
CA THR A 32 7.47 5.65 -6.68
C THR A 32 6.57 5.90 -7.89
N GLY A 33 5.29 6.20 -7.67
CA GLY A 33 4.29 6.34 -8.74
C GLY A 33 3.76 5.00 -9.27
N GLN A 34 4.16 3.87 -8.68
CA GLN A 34 3.53 2.57 -8.94
C GLN A 34 2.10 2.55 -8.40
N SER A 35 1.93 2.83 -7.11
CA SER A 35 0.64 2.97 -6.45
C SER A 35 0.50 4.37 -5.86
N PHE A 36 -0.72 4.88 -5.85
CA PHE A 36 -1.05 6.21 -5.31
C PHE A 36 -1.79 6.13 -3.97
N ARG A 37 -1.95 4.92 -3.41
CA ARG A 37 -2.76 4.61 -2.22
C ARG A 37 -1.98 4.54 -0.90
N TRP A 38 -0.68 4.82 -0.92
CA TRP A 38 0.18 4.79 0.27
C TRP A 38 0.53 6.21 0.75
N ARG A 39 0.55 6.40 2.07
CA ARG A 39 1.00 7.62 2.74
C ARG A 39 2.05 7.25 3.78
N GLN A 40 3.16 7.99 3.80
CA GLN A 40 4.16 7.82 4.85
C GLN A 40 3.60 8.41 6.14
N THR A 41 3.46 7.59 7.18
CA THR A 41 2.92 8.00 8.48
C THR A 41 4.00 8.22 9.54
N SER A 42 5.21 7.71 9.29
CA SER A 42 6.39 7.97 10.12
C SER A 42 7.66 7.88 9.26
N ALA A 43 8.62 8.77 9.52
CA ALA A 43 9.94 8.74 8.89
C ALA A 43 10.94 7.88 9.69
N ASP A 44 10.78 7.78 11.01
CA ASP A 44 11.61 6.94 11.88
C ASP A 44 10.80 6.42 13.09
N PRO A 45 10.48 5.10 13.15
CA PRO A 45 10.74 4.11 12.11
C PRO A 45 9.97 4.46 10.83
N VAL A 46 10.45 4.02 9.68
CA VAL A 46 9.76 4.20 8.40
C VAL A 46 8.44 3.42 8.44
N GLU A 47 7.33 4.13 8.36
CA GLU A 47 5.99 3.55 8.32
C GLU A 47 5.14 4.13 7.20
N PHE A 48 4.32 3.26 6.61
CA PHE A 48 3.35 3.64 5.60
C PHE A 48 1.98 3.07 5.93
N THR A 49 0.94 3.86 5.73
CA THR A 49 -0.47 3.41 5.77
C THR A 49 -1.05 3.51 4.37
N GLY A 50 -1.77 2.49 3.94
CA GLY A 50 -2.40 2.46 2.63
C GLY A 50 -3.43 1.36 2.52
N VAL A 51 -4.06 1.26 1.35
CA VAL A 51 -5.10 0.28 1.08
C VAL A 51 -4.60 -0.74 0.05
N VAL A 52 -4.75 -2.02 0.38
CA VAL A 52 -4.45 -3.15 -0.53
C VAL A 52 -5.72 -3.94 -0.75
N GLY A 53 -6.31 -3.80 -1.95
CA GLY A 53 -7.65 -4.31 -2.24
C GLY A 53 -8.67 -3.69 -1.27
N ARG A 54 -9.24 -4.50 -0.38
CA ARG A 54 -10.21 -4.06 0.63
C ARG A 54 -9.66 -4.10 2.06
N ARG A 55 -8.35 -3.97 2.22
CA ARG A 55 -7.65 -3.97 3.53
C ARG A 55 -6.97 -2.64 3.75
N LEU A 56 -7.24 -2.00 4.89
CA LEU A 56 -6.44 -0.87 5.37
C LEU A 56 -5.24 -1.44 6.12
N VAL A 57 -4.05 -1.18 5.61
CA VAL A 57 -2.81 -1.81 6.04
C VAL A 57 -1.84 -0.74 6.51
N GLN A 58 -1.18 -1.02 7.63
CA GLN A 58 0.03 -0.30 8.01
C GLN A 58 1.24 -1.22 7.88
N LEU A 59 2.31 -0.67 7.31
CA LEU A 59 3.60 -1.30 7.14
C LEU A 59 4.65 -0.54 7.94
N ARG A 60 5.61 -1.27 8.51
CA ARG A 60 6.76 -0.71 9.21
C ARG A 60 8.02 -1.40 8.72
N GLN A 61 9.01 -0.61 8.32
CA GLN A 61 10.34 -1.13 8.04
C GLN A 61 11.04 -1.47 9.35
N SER A 62 11.64 -2.65 9.44
CA SER A 62 12.59 -3.03 10.49
C SER A 62 13.96 -3.33 9.86
N PRO A 63 15.04 -3.47 10.67
CA PRO A 63 16.37 -3.79 10.16
C PRO A 63 16.41 -5.07 9.31
N ASP A 64 15.65 -6.09 9.70
CA ASP A 64 15.72 -7.44 9.13
C ASP A 64 14.43 -7.89 8.41
N ASP A 65 13.36 -7.09 8.47
CA ASP A 65 12.05 -7.45 7.91
C ASP A 65 11.19 -6.20 7.59
N VAL A 66 10.10 -6.41 6.87
CA VAL A 66 8.94 -5.51 6.84
C VAL A 66 7.85 -6.12 7.71
N LEU A 67 7.33 -5.35 8.65
CA LEU A 67 6.21 -5.75 9.49
C LEU A 67 4.91 -5.16 8.92
N TYR A 68 3.81 -5.87 9.10
CA TYR A 68 2.48 -5.39 8.72
C TYR A 68 1.45 -5.58 9.83
N ARG A 69 0.42 -4.74 9.80
CA ARG A 69 -0.84 -4.96 10.53
C ARG A 69 -2.01 -4.48 9.67
N VAL A 70 -3.13 -5.17 9.78
CA VAL A 70 -4.36 -4.80 9.08
C VAL A 70 -5.28 -4.12 10.08
N LEU A 71 -5.55 -2.84 9.83
CA LEU A 71 -6.31 -1.96 10.73
C LEU A 71 -7.82 -2.07 10.50
N ALA A 72 -8.23 -2.26 9.24
CA ALA A 72 -9.63 -2.45 8.85
C ALA A 72 -9.75 -3.36 7.63
N ARG A 73 -10.92 -4.00 7.48
CA ARG A 73 -11.24 -4.92 6.38
C ARG A 73 -12.63 -4.60 5.85
N GLY A 74 -12.77 -4.53 4.53
CA GLY A 74 -14.06 -4.39 3.86
C GLY A 74 -14.86 -5.69 3.91
N SER A 75 -16.13 -5.61 3.49
CA SER A 75 -17.01 -6.78 3.43
C SER A 75 -16.38 -7.92 2.60
N GLY A 76 -16.53 -9.16 3.11
CA GLY A 76 -16.00 -10.39 2.49
C GLY A 76 -14.55 -10.74 2.90
N GLU A 77 -13.79 -9.78 3.41
CA GLU A 77 -12.39 -10.00 3.77
C GLU A 77 -12.22 -10.63 5.16
N LYS A 78 -11.29 -11.58 5.26
CA LYS A 78 -11.02 -12.35 6.50
C LYS A 78 -9.56 -12.20 6.90
N SER A 79 -9.30 -12.11 8.21
CA SER A 79 -7.94 -12.01 8.75
C SER A 79 -7.01 -13.15 8.32
N ALA A 80 -7.56 -14.35 8.13
CA ALA A 80 -6.82 -15.52 7.65
C ALA A 80 -6.19 -15.31 6.27
N ASN A 81 -6.71 -14.38 5.46
CA ASN A 81 -6.24 -14.13 4.09
C ASN A 81 -5.29 -12.93 3.98
N ASP A 82 -5.04 -12.20 5.08
CA ASP A 82 -4.26 -10.96 5.03
C ASP A 82 -2.81 -11.18 4.61
N ALA A 83 -2.18 -12.22 5.16
CA ALA A 83 -0.81 -12.57 4.81
C ALA A 83 -0.71 -12.87 3.32
N VAL A 84 -1.55 -13.79 2.82
CA VAL A 84 -1.57 -14.19 1.40
C VAL A 84 -1.82 -12.99 0.48
N ALA A 85 -2.74 -12.09 0.85
CA ALA A 85 -3.02 -10.90 0.05
C ALA A 85 -1.82 -9.94 -0.03
N LEU A 86 -1.10 -9.74 1.07
CA LEU A 86 0.10 -8.89 1.09
C LEU A 86 1.29 -9.55 0.40
N GLU A 87 1.47 -10.85 0.59
CA GLU A 87 2.50 -11.62 -0.11
C GLU A 87 2.30 -11.59 -1.62
N ASP A 88 1.05 -11.66 -2.10
CA ASP A 88 0.72 -11.52 -3.52
C ASP A 88 0.98 -10.09 -4.02
N TYR A 89 0.53 -9.07 -3.29
CA TYR A 89 0.73 -7.65 -3.63
C TYR A 89 2.21 -7.29 -3.75
N PHE A 90 3.04 -7.79 -2.85
CA PHE A 90 4.49 -7.62 -2.88
C PHE A 90 5.21 -8.74 -3.66
N GLN A 91 4.51 -9.55 -4.44
CA GLN A 91 5.11 -10.61 -5.28
C GLN A 91 6.17 -11.44 -4.54
N LYS A 92 5.92 -11.78 -3.28
CA LYS A 92 6.91 -12.39 -2.36
C LYS A 92 7.61 -13.63 -2.93
N PRO A 93 6.98 -14.51 -3.74
CA PRO A 93 7.68 -15.64 -4.36
C PRO A 93 8.86 -15.24 -5.26
N VAL A 94 8.88 -14.01 -5.78
CA VAL A 94 9.98 -13.49 -6.60
C VAL A 94 11.15 -13.08 -5.69
N VAL A 95 12.28 -13.77 -5.85
CA VAL A 95 13.52 -13.47 -5.12
C VAL A 95 14.27 -12.34 -5.82
N LEU A 96 14.04 -11.10 -5.39
CA LEU A 96 14.56 -9.89 -6.00
C LEU A 96 16.09 -9.83 -5.93
N SER A 97 16.69 -10.30 -4.83
CA SER A 97 18.16 -10.32 -4.70
C SER A 97 18.85 -11.15 -5.79
N LYS A 98 18.23 -12.24 -6.26
CA LYS A 98 18.75 -13.04 -7.39
C LYS A 98 18.64 -12.29 -8.72
N LEU A 99 17.51 -11.59 -8.93
CA LEU A 99 17.31 -10.76 -10.13
C LEU A 99 18.28 -9.59 -10.15
N SER A 100 18.43 -8.88 -9.04
CA SER A 100 19.39 -7.80 -8.88
C SER A 100 20.83 -8.26 -9.16
N ALA A 101 21.25 -9.41 -8.61
CA ALA A 101 22.57 -9.97 -8.89
C ALA A 101 22.77 -10.27 -10.39
N LEU A 102 21.75 -10.83 -11.04
CA LEU A 102 21.77 -11.05 -12.49
C LEU A 102 21.88 -9.72 -13.25
N TRP A 103 21.07 -8.71 -12.93
CA TRP A 103 21.10 -7.41 -13.60
C TRP A 103 22.44 -6.70 -13.40
N CYS A 104 23.00 -6.69 -12.18
CA CYS A 104 24.33 -6.14 -11.91
C CYS A 104 25.42 -6.84 -12.74
N SER A 105 25.32 -8.15 -12.97
CA SER A 105 26.28 -8.89 -13.80
C SER A 105 26.18 -8.59 -15.30
N ARG A 106 25.07 -7.99 -15.75
CA ARG A 106 24.77 -7.74 -17.17
C ARG A 106 24.79 -6.26 -17.55
N ASP A 107 24.66 -5.37 -16.58
CA ASP A 107 24.61 -3.92 -16.78
C ASP A 107 25.40 -3.21 -15.67
N GLU A 108 26.55 -2.63 -16.05
CA GLU A 108 27.42 -1.88 -15.15
C GLU A 108 26.72 -0.66 -14.55
N ARG A 109 25.86 0.02 -15.34
CA ARG A 109 25.09 1.17 -14.86
C ARG A 109 24.11 0.72 -13.79
N TYR A 110 23.42 -0.41 -14.01
CA TYR A 110 22.56 -0.99 -12.99
C TYR A 110 23.35 -1.34 -11.72
N SER A 111 24.53 -1.95 -11.86
CA SER A 111 25.39 -2.29 -10.73
C SER A 111 25.78 -1.07 -9.88
N GLN A 112 26.06 0.07 -10.51
CA GLN A 112 26.39 1.31 -9.82
C GLN A 112 25.19 1.91 -9.07
N ILE A 113 23.97 1.81 -9.61
CA ILE A 113 22.78 2.37 -8.97
C ILE A 113 22.13 1.43 -7.93
N HIS A 114 22.33 0.12 -8.06
CA HIS A 114 21.67 -0.89 -7.22
C HIS A 114 21.76 -0.61 -5.70
N PRO A 115 22.91 -0.19 -5.12
CA PRO A 115 22.99 0.14 -3.70
C PRO A 115 21.98 1.21 -3.24
N TYR A 116 21.62 2.13 -4.13
CA TYR A 116 20.68 3.24 -3.86
C TYR A 116 19.22 2.86 -4.08
N VAL A 117 18.94 1.78 -4.83
CA VAL A 117 17.58 1.30 -5.14
C VAL A 117 17.34 -0.14 -4.68
N MET A 118 18.19 -0.67 -3.80
CA MET A 118 18.07 -2.02 -3.27
C MET A 118 16.68 -2.22 -2.63
N GLY A 119 16.04 -3.36 -2.90
CA GLY A 119 14.69 -3.63 -2.40
C GLY A 119 13.57 -2.83 -3.09
N ALA A 120 13.86 -2.08 -4.16
CA ALA A 120 12.85 -1.48 -5.03
C ALA A 120 12.08 -2.59 -5.76
N ARG A 121 10.86 -2.84 -5.30
CA ARG A 121 10.05 -3.96 -5.78
C ARG A 121 8.87 -3.48 -6.62
N MET A 122 8.58 -4.24 -7.68
CA MET A 122 7.36 -4.07 -8.47
C MET A 122 6.13 -4.57 -7.70
N LEU A 123 5.08 -3.77 -7.62
CA LEU A 123 3.83 -4.12 -6.95
C LEU A 123 2.87 -4.86 -7.90
N ARG A 124 2.13 -5.85 -7.37
CA ARG A 124 1.03 -6.52 -8.09
C ARG A 124 -0.30 -5.91 -7.66
N GLN A 125 -0.70 -4.85 -8.36
CA GLN A 125 -1.90 -4.09 -8.05
C GLN A 125 -3.15 -4.75 -8.63
N ASP A 126 -4.30 -4.45 -8.02
CA ASP A 126 -5.60 -4.81 -8.57
C ASP A 126 -5.76 -4.18 -9.98
N PRO A 127 -6.22 -4.92 -11.01
CA PRO A 127 -6.33 -4.40 -12.36
C PRO A 127 -7.25 -3.19 -12.50
N VAL A 128 -8.34 -3.12 -11.74
CA VAL A 128 -9.31 -2.00 -11.79
C VAL A 128 -8.69 -0.77 -11.15
N GLU A 129 -8.15 -0.91 -9.92
CA GLU A 129 -7.44 0.18 -9.25
C GLU A 129 -6.29 0.72 -10.10
N CYS A 130 -5.48 -0.19 -10.67
CA CYS A 130 -4.35 0.16 -11.51
C CYS A 130 -4.79 0.93 -12.76
N LEU A 131 -5.75 0.39 -13.52
CA LEU A 131 -6.24 1.01 -14.76
C LEU A 131 -6.76 2.43 -14.51
N PHE A 132 -7.68 2.62 -13.56
CA PHE A 132 -8.29 3.91 -13.30
C PHE A 132 -7.31 4.90 -12.65
N SER A 133 -6.37 4.43 -11.84
CA SER A 133 -5.29 5.26 -11.31
C SER A 133 -4.41 5.81 -12.44
N PHE A 134 -4.06 4.99 -13.43
CA PHE A 134 -3.24 5.43 -14.56
C PHE A 134 -4.03 6.26 -15.59
N ILE A 135 -5.34 6.08 -15.74
CA ILE A 135 -6.19 7.02 -16.48
C ILE A 135 -6.06 8.43 -15.87
N CYS A 136 -6.09 8.55 -14.53
CA CYS A 136 -5.89 9.82 -13.80
C CYS A 136 -4.47 10.40 -13.95
N SER A 137 -3.50 9.61 -14.42
CA SER A 137 -2.09 10.00 -14.51
C SER A 137 -1.73 10.79 -15.76
N SER A 138 -2.58 10.75 -16.79
CA SER A 138 -2.32 11.39 -18.09
C SER A 138 -2.08 12.89 -17.93
N ASN A 139 -0.88 13.35 -18.30
CA ASN A 139 -0.43 14.74 -18.17
C ASN A 139 -0.57 15.31 -16.75
N ASN A 140 -0.12 14.53 -15.76
CA ASN A 140 -0.30 14.85 -14.35
C ASN A 140 0.96 14.55 -13.52
N HIS A 141 1.00 15.01 -12.26
CA HIS A 141 2.10 14.75 -11.33
C HIS A 141 1.59 13.99 -10.10
N ILE A 142 2.48 13.24 -9.44
CA ILE A 142 2.13 12.21 -8.43
C ILE A 142 1.13 12.72 -7.37
N SER A 143 1.34 13.91 -6.79
CA SER A 143 0.44 14.43 -5.74
C SER A 143 -0.97 14.71 -6.25
N ARG A 144 -1.13 15.22 -7.47
CA ARG A 144 -2.45 15.44 -8.07
C ARG A 144 -3.12 14.13 -8.49
N ILE A 145 -2.35 13.12 -8.91
CA ILE A 145 -2.87 11.77 -9.18
C ILE A 145 -3.39 11.14 -7.89
N GLN A 146 -2.60 11.19 -6.81
CA GLN A 146 -3.00 10.75 -5.49
C GLN A 146 -4.33 11.40 -5.05
N GLY A 147 -4.46 12.72 -5.21
CA GLY A 147 -5.71 13.41 -4.89
C GLY A 147 -6.90 13.07 -5.79
N MET A 148 -6.69 12.69 -7.05
CA MET A 148 -7.76 12.18 -7.93
C MET A 148 -8.21 10.79 -7.52
N VAL A 149 -7.25 9.89 -7.28
CA VAL A 149 -7.49 8.52 -6.84
C VAL A 149 -8.19 8.48 -5.48
N ASP A 150 -7.78 9.34 -4.55
CA ASP A 150 -8.43 9.45 -3.24
C ASP A 150 -9.87 9.90 -3.34
N ARG A 151 -10.18 10.84 -4.26
CA ARG A 151 -11.56 11.30 -4.51
C ARG A 151 -12.43 10.22 -5.14
N LEU A 152 -11.89 9.45 -6.08
CA LEU A 152 -12.61 8.30 -6.64
C LEU A 152 -12.95 7.30 -5.55
N ALA A 153 -11.97 6.94 -4.71
CA ALA A 153 -12.17 6.01 -3.61
C ALA A 153 -13.17 6.55 -2.57
N SER A 154 -13.07 7.81 -2.16
CA SER A 154 -13.98 8.37 -1.15
C SER A 154 -15.41 8.57 -1.65
N ARG A 155 -15.58 8.82 -2.95
CA ARG A 155 -16.91 9.06 -3.53
C ARG A 155 -17.65 7.79 -3.89
N TYR A 156 -16.95 6.77 -4.39
CA TYR A 156 -17.58 5.57 -4.96
C TYR A 156 -17.17 4.27 -4.29
N GLY A 157 -16.15 4.28 -3.43
CA GLY A 157 -15.61 3.10 -2.78
C GLY A 157 -16.28 2.81 -1.45
N ASP A 158 -16.15 1.56 -0.99
CA ASP A 158 -16.70 1.15 0.30
C ASP A 158 -15.85 1.68 1.47
N PRO A 159 -16.47 2.22 2.53
CA PRO A 159 -15.75 2.69 3.71
C PRO A 159 -15.08 1.53 4.46
N LEU A 160 -13.84 1.78 4.91
CA LEU A 160 -13.03 0.91 5.74
C LEU A 160 -12.96 1.49 7.16
N HIS A 161 -13.91 1.10 7.98
CA HIS A 161 -14.06 1.64 9.33
C HIS A 161 -12.94 1.18 10.27
N LEU A 162 -12.28 2.14 10.90
CA LEU A 162 -11.36 1.87 12.00
C LEU A 162 -12.15 1.67 13.31
N PRO A 163 -11.91 0.59 14.06
CA PRO A 163 -12.60 0.37 15.34
C PRO A 163 -12.33 1.48 16.38
N ASP A 164 -11.14 2.07 16.32
CA ASP A 164 -10.63 3.01 17.34
C ASP A 164 -10.77 4.49 16.93
N ASP A 165 -11.15 4.74 15.68
CA ASP A 165 -11.32 6.08 15.11
C ASP A 165 -12.44 6.07 14.07
N PRO A 166 -13.71 6.21 14.49
CA PRO A 166 -14.85 6.17 13.58
C PRO A 166 -14.92 7.38 12.63
N ASP A 167 -14.20 8.46 12.93
CA ASP A 167 -14.15 9.67 12.10
C ASP A 167 -13.10 9.55 10.99
N ALA A 168 -12.16 8.60 11.09
CA ALA A 168 -11.16 8.34 10.07
C ALA A 168 -11.78 7.79 8.78
N GLN A 169 -11.60 8.52 7.68
CA GLN A 169 -12.19 8.20 6.39
C GLN A 169 -11.20 7.48 5.49
N PHE A 170 -11.24 6.15 5.52
CA PHE A 170 -10.55 5.29 4.56
C PHE A 170 -11.56 4.55 3.69
N PHE A 171 -11.22 4.34 2.43
CA PHE A 171 -12.11 3.69 1.46
C PHE A 171 -11.35 2.67 0.64
N ALA A 172 -11.98 1.54 0.33
CA ALA A 172 -11.51 0.64 -0.71
C ALA A 172 -11.56 1.34 -2.08
N PHE A 173 -10.79 0.87 -3.05
CA PHE A 173 -10.98 1.34 -4.42
C PHE A 173 -12.37 0.87 -4.93
N PRO A 174 -13.11 1.68 -5.70
CA PRO A 174 -14.43 1.31 -6.18
C PRO A 174 -14.37 0.11 -7.14
N THR A 175 -15.40 -0.75 -7.12
CA THR A 175 -15.53 -1.82 -8.12
C THR A 175 -15.95 -1.26 -9.47
N LEU A 176 -15.85 -2.07 -10.53
CA LEU A 176 -16.34 -1.67 -11.87
C LEU A 176 -17.83 -1.34 -11.85
N GLU A 177 -18.63 -2.10 -11.09
CA GLU A 177 -20.07 -1.85 -10.95
C GLU A 177 -20.32 -0.49 -10.29
N GLN A 178 -19.56 -0.15 -9.23
CA GLN A 178 -19.66 1.15 -8.56
C GLN A 178 -19.27 2.30 -9.49
N LEU A 179 -18.20 2.15 -10.28
CA LEU A 179 -17.78 3.16 -11.26
C LEU A 179 -18.75 3.29 -12.43
N SER A 180 -19.37 2.19 -12.87
CA SER A 180 -20.33 2.21 -13.98
C SER A 180 -21.63 2.97 -13.66
N ALA A 181 -21.93 3.13 -12.37
CA ALA A 181 -23.08 3.90 -11.90
C ALA A 181 -22.78 5.41 -11.74
N ALA A 182 -21.53 5.83 -11.92
CA ALA A 182 -21.13 7.24 -11.84
C ALA A 182 -21.56 8.01 -13.10
N SER A 183 -22.01 9.26 -12.94
CA SER A 183 -22.22 10.17 -14.06
C SER A 183 -20.95 10.97 -14.37
N GLU A 184 -20.81 11.45 -15.60
CA GLU A 184 -19.64 12.25 -16.00
C GLU A 184 -19.50 13.53 -15.17
N GLU A 185 -20.61 14.17 -14.80
CA GLU A 185 -20.61 15.37 -13.95
C GLU A 185 -20.17 15.10 -12.50
N ALA A 186 -20.17 13.83 -12.10
CA ALA A 186 -19.84 13.39 -10.76
C ALA A 186 -18.39 12.86 -10.63
N LEU A 187 -17.68 12.62 -11.73
CA LEU A 187 -16.31 12.09 -11.78
C LEU A 187 -15.25 13.21 -11.79
#